data_AF-S2Z0F1-F1
#
_entry.id   AF-S2Z0F1-F1
#
_cell.length_a   1.000
_cell.length_b   1.000
_cell.length_c   1.000
_cell.angle_alpha   90.00
_cell.angle_beta   90.00
_cell.angle_gamma   90.00
#
_symmetry.space_group_name_H-M   'P 1'
#
loop_
_entity.id
_entity.type
_entity.pdbx_description
1 polymer ?
#
loop_
_entity_poly.entity_id
_entity_poly.type
_entity_poly.pdbx_seq_one_letter_code
_entity_poly.pdbx_strand_id
1 'polypeptide(L)'
;MSGSIEWRRVHRLTPFLHFWTAIFAILAVTLVNVSDELVGAAGDIVHESGPYLRYIGIGAGVTVVSCLVLWALSMLWWRALGFRFTPDEVQTKHGIIHTQVRSARYDRIQAVDIKESVVARVFGLAAVNVEVAGGVGSSLRIEFLKRSEAEAVRAEVLRLRDSSSLPSLVDDRGDVIIPTIPVSTTFGAAALRVGNLFAAGFMGLSLWATGLAGALPILLGIVVALWGVIDRAFHYTAWFDGTNLSISYGLADLRRQTIPVHRVHGVRVIQPWAWRLTGWWRVECSVAGYGQGDKEKPTQILPVGSYEQACHVARILAKFGPDEDFSVADPRGATAPTYVSPKRAIWASPLDRDQQAVTLTGGRAITHEGRFHREVKIVELSHIQELTVKRGPLNQAWDLATVRFDLVPGPVSMAGHNLSTEDAFELTDLLRKRELPAL
;
A
#
# COMPACT_ATOMS: atom_id res chain seq x y z
N MET A 1 13.56 -15.54 33.55
CA MET A 1 12.25 -15.65 34.22
C MET A 1 11.45 -16.67 33.43
N SER A 2 11.04 -17.78 34.05
CA SER A 2 10.40 -18.93 33.41
C SER A 2 9.12 -18.54 32.66
N GLY A 3 8.79 -19.26 31.58
CA GLY A 3 7.59 -19.07 30.77
C GLY A 3 6.35 -18.87 31.63
N SER A 4 5.88 -17.63 31.72
CA SER A 4 4.73 -17.28 32.53
C SER A 4 3.48 -17.76 31.80
N ILE A 5 2.86 -18.83 32.32
CA ILE A 5 1.56 -19.37 31.87
C ILE A 5 0.43 -18.32 32.03
N GLU A 6 0.68 -17.30 32.86
CA GLU A 6 -0.24 -16.21 33.15
C GLU A 6 -0.27 -15.12 32.07
N TRP A 7 -1.46 -14.56 31.84
CA TRP A 7 -1.69 -13.47 30.90
C TRP A 7 -1.05 -12.17 31.40
N ARG A 8 -0.02 -11.70 30.70
CA ARG A 8 0.55 -10.37 30.89
C ARG A 8 -0.31 -9.34 30.18
N ARG A 9 -0.50 -8.19 30.83
CA ARG A 9 -1.27 -7.07 30.28
C ARG A 9 -0.37 -6.13 29.50
N VAL A 10 -0.96 -5.48 28.49
CA VAL A 10 -0.32 -4.42 27.72
C VAL A 10 -0.38 -3.09 28.47
N HIS A 11 0.29 -2.05 27.95
CA HIS A 11 0.37 -0.75 28.62
C HIS A 11 -1.02 -0.10 28.78
N ARG A 12 -1.23 0.67 29.84
CA ARG A 12 -2.51 1.34 30.14
C ARG A 12 -2.91 2.42 29.12
N LEU A 13 -1.94 2.93 28.36
CA LEU A 13 -2.16 3.96 27.33
C LEU A 13 -2.55 3.39 25.96
N THR A 14 -2.51 2.07 25.77
CA THR A 14 -2.99 1.40 24.54
C THR A 14 -4.37 1.87 24.05
N PRO A 15 -5.36 2.13 24.92
CA PRO A 15 -6.69 2.56 24.49
C PRO A 15 -6.65 3.99 23.93
N PHE A 16 -5.94 4.90 24.59
CA PHE A 16 -5.75 6.25 24.05
C PHE A 16 -5.10 6.23 22.66
N LEU A 17 -4.09 5.38 22.46
CA LEU A 17 -3.40 5.23 21.16
C LEU A 17 -4.26 4.64 20.03
N HIS A 18 -5.33 3.91 20.35
CA HIS A 18 -6.27 3.40 19.35
C HIS A 18 -7.37 4.42 19.01
N PHE A 19 -7.77 5.24 19.98
CA PHE A 19 -8.97 6.08 19.87
C PHE A 19 -8.67 7.59 19.75
N TRP A 20 -7.42 8.03 19.80
CA TRP A 20 -7.05 9.45 19.65
C TRP A 20 -7.54 10.07 18.34
N THR A 21 -7.58 9.31 17.24
CA THR A 21 -8.10 9.81 15.96
C THR A 21 -9.60 10.05 16.01
N ALA A 22 -10.36 9.23 16.75
CA ALA A 22 -11.79 9.44 16.96
C ALA A 22 -12.05 10.68 17.83
N ILE A 23 -11.25 10.86 18.89
CA ILE A 23 -11.29 12.07 19.73
C ILE A 23 -10.97 13.32 18.88
N PHE A 24 -9.93 13.25 18.05
CA PHE A 24 -9.55 14.34 17.18
C PHE A 24 -10.60 14.63 16.09
N ALA A 25 -11.21 13.59 15.52
CA ALA A 25 -12.30 13.74 14.55
C ALA A 25 -13.52 14.41 15.18
N ILE A 26 -13.92 14.00 16.38
CA ILE A 26 -15.01 14.65 17.13
C ILE A 26 -14.65 16.11 17.41
N LEU A 27 -13.44 16.39 17.88
CA LEU A 27 -12.98 17.75 18.14
C LEU A 27 -12.98 18.61 16.86
N ALA A 28 -12.53 18.06 15.73
CA ALA A 28 -12.51 18.75 14.45
C ALA A 28 -13.93 19.03 13.94
N VAL A 29 -14.85 18.06 14.05
CA VAL A 29 -16.27 18.25 13.70
C VAL A 29 -16.90 19.32 14.58
N THR A 30 -16.66 19.30 15.89
CA THR A 30 -17.13 20.34 16.80
C THR A 30 -16.56 21.70 16.42
N LEU A 31 -15.26 21.79 16.11
CA LEU A 31 -14.60 23.04 15.75
C LEU A 31 -15.15 23.64 14.43
N VAL A 32 -15.43 22.80 13.44
CA VAL A 32 -15.98 23.22 12.13
C VAL A 32 -17.45 23.61 12.25
N ASN A 33 -18.26 22.88 13.02
CA ASN A 33 -19.65 23.25 13.25
C ASN A 33 -19.79 24.55 14.06
N VAL A 34 -18.75 24.89 14.84
CA VAL A 34 -18.68 26.15 15.58
C VAL A 34 -18.38 27.35 14.67
N SER A 35 -18.03 27.19 13.39
CA SER A 35 -17.71 28.35 12.52
C SER A 35 -18.89 28.90 11.71
N ASP A 36 -19.81 28.08 11.19
CA ASP A 36 -20.81 28.58 10.24
C ASP A 36 -22.06 29.19 10.90
N GLU A 37 -22.52 28.61 12.02
CA GLU A 37 -23.74 29.06 12.71
C GLU A 37 -23.47 30.19 13.71
N LEU A 38 -22.23 30.30 14.19
CA LEU A 38 -21.80 31.27 15.20
C LEU A 38 -21.19 32.55 14.63
N VAL A 39 -20.58 32.51 13.44
CA VAL A 39 -20.02 33.71 12.78
C VAL A 39 -21.10 34.52 12.07
N GLY A 40 -22.07 33.86 11.41
CA GLY A 40 -23.25 34.53 10.84
C GLY A 40 -24.14 35.14 11.93
N ALA A 41 -24.29 34.43 13.04
CA ALA A 41 -24.94 34.96 14.23
C ALA A 41 -24.16 36.15 14.83
N ALA A 42 -22.84 36.05 15.01
CA ALA A 42 -22.04 37.12 15.62
C ALA A 42 -22.05 38.46 14.84
N GLY A 43 -22.33 38.45 13.53
CA GLY A 43 -22.50 39.65 12.71
C GLY A 43 -23.80 40.41 12.96
N ASP A 44 -24.91 39.69 13.20
CA ASP A 44 -26.22 40.28 13.48
C ASP A 44 -26.47 40.51 14.99
N ILE A 45 -25.57 40.03 15.86
CA ILE A 45 -25.68 40.06 17.32
C ILE A 45 -24.56 40.93 17.91
N VAL A 46 -24.53 42.19 17.51
CA VAL A 46 -23.85 43.25 18.28
C VAL A 46 -24.82 43.91 19.28
N HIS A 47 -26.05 43.40 19.44
CA HIS A 47 -27.07 44.04 20.30
C HIS A 47 -27.77 43.20 21.39
N GLU A 48 -27.78 41.86 21.39
CA GLU A 48 -28.49 41.09 22.45
C GLU A 48 -27.73 39.83 22.92
N SER A 49 -27.15 39.91 24.12
CA SER A 49 -26.36 38.86 24.74
C SER A 49 -27.18 38.01 25.71
N GLY A 50 -27.19 36.68 25.53
CA GLY A 50 -27.81 35.73 26.48
C GLY A 50 -27.95 34.29 25.97
N PRO A 51 -28.65 34.04 24.85
CA PRO A 51 -28.96 32.67 24.40
C PRO A 51 -27.78 31.95 23.72
N TYR A 52 -26.79 32.67 23.18
CA TYR A 52 -25.69 32.09 22.38
C TYR A 52 -24.62 31.37 23.22
N LEU A 53 -24.27 31.90 24.39
CA LEU A 53 -23.36 31.23 25.34
C LEU A 53 -23.89 29.87 25.78
N ARG A 54 -25.22 29.72 25.84
CA ARG A 54 -25.88 28.46 26.18
C ARG A 54 -25.72 27.41 25.08
N TYR A 55 -25.84 27.76 23.80
CA TYR A 55 -25.63 26.81 22.70
C TYR A 55 -24.17 26.36 22.58
N ILE A 56 -23.21 27.28 22.72
CA ILE A 56 -21.78 26.95 22.77
C ILE A 56 -21.49 26.02 23.96
N GLY A 57 -22.05 26.32 25.13
CA GLY A 57 -21.90 25.51 26.33
C GLY A 57 -22.49 24.10 26.19
N ILE A 58 -23.65 23.96 25.54
CA ILE A 58 -24.28 22.66 25.26
C ILE A 58 -23.42 21.86 24.27
N GLY A 59 -22.95 22.48 23.18
CA GLY A 59 -22.08 21.82 22.19
C GLY A 59 -20.75 21.35 22.79
N ALA A 60 -20.12 22.20 23.61
CA ALA A 60 -18.91 21.83 24.36
C ALA A 60 -19.20 20.70 25.36
N GLY A 61 -20.31 20.77 26.08
CA GLY A 61 -20.75 19.74 27.02
C GLY A 61 -20.96 18.37 26.35
N VAL A 62 -21.70 18.32 25.24
CA VAL A 62 -21.93 17.09 24.46
C VAL A 62 -20.60 16.51 23.95
N THR A 63 -19.69 17.37 23.50
CA THR A 63 -18.36 16.95 23.03
C THR A 63 -17.55 16.30 24.16
N VAL A 64 -17.49 16.94 25.33
CA VAL A 64 -16.79 16.41 26.51
C VAL A 64 -17.39 15.09 26.97
N VAL A 65 -18.72 15.00 27.06
CA VAL A 65 -19.43 13.77 27.43
C VAL A 65 -19.14 12.65 26.43
N SER A 66 -19.17 12.95 25.13
CA SER A 66 -18.85 11.98 24.08
C SER A 66 -17.42 11.45 24.20
N CYS A 67 -16.44 12.33 24.43
CA CYS A 67 -15.05 11.96 24.68
C CYS A 67 -14.89 11.09 25.94
N LEU A 68 -15.61 11.41 27.03
CA LEU A 68 -15.58 10.64 28.27
C LEU A 68 -16.20 9.24 28.09
N VAL A 69 -17.33 9.13 27.39
CA VAL A 69 -17.98 7.86 27.08
C VAL A 69 -17.05 7.00 26.22
N LEU A 70 -16.45 7.58 25.17
CA LEU A 70 -15.46 6.87 24.34
C LEU A 70 -14.27 6.40 25.18
N TRP A 71 -13.75 7.25 26.06
CA TRP A 71 -12.64 6.88 26.95
C TRP A 71 -13.00 5.73 27.90
N ALA A 72 -14.21 5.73 28.46
CA ALA A 72 -14.69 4.65 29.32
C ALA A 72 -14.84 3.33 28.55
N LEU A 73 -15.46 3.35 27.38
CA LEU A 73 -15.59 2.18 26.50
C LEU A 73 -14.22 1.63 26.08
N SER A 74 -13.28 2.53 25.78
CA SER A 74 -11.90 2.22 25.44
C SER A 74 -11.16 1.53 26.59
N MET A 75 -11.37 1.97 27.83
CA MET A 75 -10.81 1.33 29.03
C MET A 75 -11.39 -0.06 29.31
N LEU A 76 -12.68 -0.29 29.04
CA LEU A 76 -13.27 -1.63 29.10
C LEU A 76 -12.61 -2.57 28.08
N TRP A 77 -12.37 -2.08 26.86
CA TRP A 77 -11.70 -2.83 25.81
C TRP A 77 -10.26 -3.21 26.15
N TRP A 78 -9.52 -2.29 26.76
CA TRP A 78 -8.15 -2.55 27.25
C TRP A 78 -8.04 -3.78 28.15
N ARG A 79 -9.02 -3.99 29.04
CA ARG A 79 -8.99 -5.09 30.02
C ARG A 79 -9.05 -6.46 29.37
N ALA A 80 -9.50 -6.52 28.11
CA ALA A 80 -9.56 -7.73 27.33
C ALA A 80 -8.28 -8.02 26.51
N LEU A 81 -7.28 -7.12 26.54
CA LEU A 81 -6.00 -7.32 25.86
C LEU A 81 -4.98 -7.99 26.77
N GLY A 82 -4.30 -9.01 26.25
CA GLY A 82 -3.19 -9.65 26.94
C GLY A 82 -2.34 -10.52 26.02
N PHE A 83 -1.15 -10.87 26.52
CA PHE A 83 -0.23 -11.79 25.85
C PHE A 83 0.37 -12.77 26.86
N ARG A 84 0.80 -13.93 26.39
CA ARG A 84 1.48 -14.93 27.22
C ARG A 84 2.52 -15.71 26.41
N PHE A 85 3.51 -16.26 27.11
CA PHE A 85 4.54 -17.12 26.55
C PHE A 85 4.34 -18.54 27.09
N THR A 86 4.21 -19.50 26.17
CA THR A 86 4.14 -20.94 26.45
C THR A 86 5.49 -21.54 26.02
N PRO A 87 5.88 -22.77 26.42
CA PRO A 87 7.14 -23.36 25.96
C PRO A 87 7.28 -23.47 24.44
N ASP A 88 6.18 -23.72 23.72
CA ASP A 88 6.20 -23.99 22.28
C ASP A 88 5.65 -22.85 21.41
N GLU A 89 4.94 -21.89 22.00
CA GLU A 89 4.27 -20.81 21.27
C GLU A 89 4.08 -19.52 22.09
N VAL A 90 4.05 -18.39 21.39
CA VAL A 90 3.60 -17.10 21.91
C VAL A 90 2.14 -16.87 21.54
N GLN A 91 1.33 -16.40 22.50
CA GLN A 91 -0.10 -16.16 22.28
C GLN A 91 -0.52 -14.73 22.61
N THR A 92 -1.46 -14.18 21.85
CA THR A 92 -2.17 -12.93 22.18
C THR A 92 -3.67 -13.15 22.26
N LYS A 93 -4.32 -12.35 23.11
CA LYS A 93 -5.76 -12.35 23.33
C LYS A 93 -6.31 -10.95 23.12
N HIS A 94 -7.42 -10.87 22.38
CA HIS A 94 -8.16 -9.62 22.21
C HIS A 94 -9.68 -9.86 22.17
N GLY A 95 -10.44 -8.85 22.58
CA GLY A 95 -11.90 -8.78 22.43
C GLY A 95 -12.71 -9.01 23.71
N ILE A 96 -13.73 -8.17 23.91
CA ILE A 96 -14.64 -8.21 25.07
C ILE A 96 -15.83 -9.15 24.80
N ILE A 97 -16.48 -8.98 23.64
CA ILE A 97 -17.69 -9.73 23.25
C ILE A 97 -17.28 -11.05 22.57
N HIS A 98 -16.40 -10.97 21.56
CA HIS A 98 -15.78 -12.12 20.93
C HIS A 98 -14.32 -12.18 21.35
N THR A 99 -14.00 -13.11 22.25
CA THR A 99 -12.61 -13.38 22.64
C THR A 99 -11.93 -14.15 21.51
N GLN A 100 -10.92 -13.54 20.90
CA GLN A 100 -10.05 -14.21 19.93
C GLN A 100 -8.68 -14.42 20.56
N VAL A 101 -8.20 -15.65 20.49
CA VAL A 101 -6.84 -16.03 20.90
C VAL A 101 -6.09 -16.45 19.65
N ARG A 102 -4.94 -15.83 19.41
CA ARG A 102 -4.03 -16.19 18.32
C ARG A 102 -2.74 -16.72 18.91
N SER A 103 -2.20 -17.78 18.32
CA SER A 103 -0.93 -18.36 18.72
C SER A 103 0.05 -18.46 17.56
N ALA A 104 1.34 -18.33 17.88
CA ALA A 104 2.44 -18.44 16.95
C ALA A 104 3.51 -19.36 17.56
N ARG A 105 3.74 -20.50 16.91
CA ARG A 105 4.77 -21.47 17.33
C ARG A 105 6.17 -20.95 17.00
N TYR A 106 7.13 -21.16 17.90
CA TYR A 106 8.47 -20.58 17.77
C TYR A 106 9.22 -21.03 16.52
N ASP A 107 9.06 -22.29 16.11
CA ASP A 107 9.66 -22.88 14.90
C ASP A 107 9.15 -22.26 13.59
N ARG A 108 8.01 -21.56 13.63
CA ARG A 108 7.43 -20.89 12.47
C ARG A 108 7.64 -19.37 12.47
N ILE A 109 8.26 -18.80 13.50
CA ILE A 109 8.51 -17.35 13.57
C ILE A 109 9.67 -17.00 12.63
N GLN A 110 9.38 -16.16 11.64
CA GLN A 110 10.38 -15.71 10.67
C GLN A 110 11.05 -14.41 11.13
N ALA A 111 10.25 -13.44 11.57
CA ALA A 111 10.72 -12.12 11.97
C ALA A 111 10.01 -11.63 13.24
N VAL A 112 10.73 -10.85 14.04
CA VAL A 112 10.21 -10.17 15.22
C VAL A 112 10.65 -8.71 15.18
N ASP A 113 9.70 -7.83 14.89
CA ASP A 113 9.92 -6.40 14.72
C ASP A 113 9.29 -5.60 15.86
N ILE A 114 9.94 -4.51 16.24
CA ILE A 114 9.40 -3.52 17.18
C ILE A 114 8.86 -2.35 16.35
N LYS A 115 7.57 -2.06 16.49
CA LYS A 115 6.87 -0.98 15.77
C LYS A 115 6.61 0.18 16.72
N GLU A 116 7.19 1.33 16.42
CA GLU A 116 7.05 2.58 17.17
C GLU A 116 6.36 3.64 16.32
N SER A 117 5.04 3.56 16.20
CA SER A 117 4.27 4.61 15.51
C SER A 117 4.55 5.98 16.14
N VAL A 118 4.43 7.07 15.38
CA VAL A 118 4.83 8.42 15.86
C VAL A 118 4.20 8.76 17.21
N VAL A 119 2.91 8.47 17.37
CA VAL A 119 2.21 8.71 18.63
C VAL A 119 2.77 7.81 19.74
N ALA A 120 3.00 6.53 19.47
CA ALA A 120 3.60 5.62 20.45
C ALA A 120 5.01 6.08 20.85
N ARG A 121 5.83 6.55 19.90
CA ARG A 121 7.17 7.09 20.13
C ARG A 121 7.15 8.31 21.05
N VAL A 122 6.22 9.24 20.83
CA VAL A 122 6.03 10.41 21.71
C VAL A 122 5.71 9.98 23.14
N PHE A 123 4.98 8.89 23.33
CA PHE A 123 4.65 8.34 24.65
C PHE A 123 5.65 7.28 25.17
N GLY A 124 6.76 7.01 24.46
CA GLY A 124 7.76 6.01 24.85
C GLY A 124 7.29 4.55 24.77
N LEU A 125 6.31 4.28 23.89
CA LEU A 125 5.65 2.99 23.72
C LEU A 125 5.98 2.37 22.36
N ALA A 126 5.96 1.04 22.31
CA ALA A 126 6.22 0.25 21.11
C ALA A 126 5.36 -1.02 21.10
N ALA A 127 4.89 -1.43 19.92
CA ALA A 127 4.22 -2.72 19.72
C ALA A 127 5.23 -3.75 19.19
N VAL A 128 5.05 -5.04 19.50
CA VAL A 128 5.89 -6.11 18.97
C VAL A 128 5.10 -6.90 17.93
N ASN A 129 5.63 -6.99 16.72
CA ASN A 129 5.02 -7.70 15.60
C ASN A 129 5.82 -8.98 15.32
N VAL A 130 5.18 -10.13 15.53
CA VAL A 130 5.76 -11.46 15.30
C VAL A 130 5.18 -11.99 14.00
N GLU A 131 6.01 -12.18 12.99
CA GLU A 131 5.60 -12.72 11.69
C GLU A 131 5.87 -14.22 11.61
N VAL A 132 4.84 -14.97 11.22
CA VAL A 132 4.86 -16.44 11.19
C VAL A 132 4.75 -16.92 9.74
N ALA A 133 5.45 -18.01 9.43
CA ALA A 133 5.29 -18.74 8.18
C ALA A 133 3.86 -19.28 8.06
N GLY A 134 3.15 -18.94 6.97
CA GLY A 134 1.77 -19.43 6.78
C GLY A 134 0.85 -18.62 5.85
N GLY A 135 1.34 -17.55 5.23
CA GLY A 135 0.52 -16.72 4.32
C GLY A 135 -0.05 -15.47 4.99
N VAL A 136 -0.80 -14.68 4.22
CA VAL A 136 -1.27 -13.33 4.58
C VAL A 136 -2.06 -13.33 5.89
N GLY A 137 -1.73 -12.41 6.80
CA GLY A 137 -2.40 -12.27 8.09
C GLY A 137 -1.89 -13.19 9.21
N SER A 138 -0.88 -14.03 8.94
CA SER A 138 -0.17 -14.87 9.93
C SER A 138 0.80 -14.07 10.80
N SER A 139 0.47 -12.81 11.11
CA SER A 139 1.24 -11.98 12.04
C SER A 139 0.51 -11.87 13.36
N LEU A 140 1.22 -12.11 14.45
CA LEU A 140 0.76 -11.90 15.80
C LEU A 140 1.28 -10.54 16.28
N ARG A 141 0.38 -9.62 16.62
CA ARG A 141 0.75 -8.32 17.19
C ARG A 141 0.52 -8.31 18.68
N ILE A 142 1.59 -8.05 19.43
CA ILE A 142 1.53 -7.68 20.84
C ILE A 142 1.40 -6.15 20.86
N GLU A 143 0.28 -5.66 21.37
CA GLU A 143 -0.02 -4.22 21.45
C GLU A 143 0.97 -3.45 22.34
N PHE A 144 0.84 -2.12 22.36
CA PHE A 144 1.81 -1.20 22.96
C PHE A 144 2.31 -1.60 24.37
N LEU A 145 3.62 -1.74 24.48
CA LEU A 145 4.43 -1.94 25.68
C LEU A 145 5.38 -0.76 25.84
N LYS A 146 6.01 -0.60 27.01
CA LYS A 146 7.15 0.34 27.13
C LYS A 146 8.29 -0.13 26.22
N ARG A 147 9.04 0.78 25.63
CA ARG A 147 10.13 0.42 24.70
C ARG A 147 11.10 -0.64 25.26
N SER A 148 11.57 -0.47 26.50
CA SER A 148 12.46 -1.45 27.16
C SER A 148 11.80 -2.82 27.36
N GLU A 149 10.49 -2.86 27.59
CA GLU A 149 9.72 -4.09 27.72
C GLU A 149 9.50 -4.76 26.37
N ALA A 150 9.26 -3.98 25.31
CA ALA A 150 9.17 -4.48 23.94
C ALA A 150 10.50 -5.10 23.47
N GLU A 151 11.63 -4.47 23.79
CA GLU A 151 12.97 -5.00 23.53
C GLU A 151 13.21 -6.32 24.31
N ALA A 152 12.81 -6.38 25.58
CA ALA A 152 12.89 -7.60 26.38
C ALA A 152 12.00 -8.73 25.80
N VAL A 153 10.77 -8.41 25.38
CA VAL A 153 9.86 -9.37 24.74
C VAL A 153 10.44 -9.88 23.42
N ARG A 154 11.03 -9.01 22.59
CA ARG A 154 11.69 -9.41 21.35
C ARG A 154 12.86 -10.35 21.63
N ALA A 155 13.73 -10.00 22.57
CA ALA A 155 14.87 -10.84 22.94
C ALA A 155 14.41 -12.21 23.45
N GLU A 156 13.33 -12.26 24.22
CA GLU A 156 12.77 -13.51 24.73
C GLU A 156 12.17 -14.40 23.63
N VAL A 157 11.43 -13.81 22.68
CA VAL A 157 10.88 -14.57 21.54
C VAL A 157 12.00 -15.12 20.67
N LEU A 158 13.05 -14.34 20.39
CA LEU A 158 14.21 -14.79 19.62
C LEU A 158 14.98 -15.89 20.36
N ARG A 159 15.17 -15.76 21.67
CA ARG A 159 15.81 -16.79 22.50
C ARG A 159 15.06 -18.13 22.43
N LEU A 160 13.72 -18.10 22.47
CA LEU A 160 12.87 -19.28 22.41
C LEU A 160 12.78 -19.89 20.99
N ARG A 161 12.91 -19.05 19.95
CA ARG A 161 13.12 -19.49 18.57
C ARG A 161 14.46 -20.21 18.43
N ASP A 162 15.55 -19.56 18.86
CA ASP A 162 16.92 -20.04 18.67
C ASP A 162 17.20 -21.33 19.47
N SER A 163 16.55 -21.53 20.62
CA SER A 163 16.60 -22.81 21.34
C SER A 163 15.93 -23.96 20.57
N SER A 164 15.09 -23.65 19.58
CA SER A 164 14.34 -24.61 18.76
C SER A 164 14.92 -24.76 17.34
N SER A 165 15.84 -23.89 16.92
CA SER A 165 16.41 -23.85 15.56
C SER A 165 17.94 -23.94 15.56
N LEU A 166 18.50 -24.94 14.88
CA LEU A 166 19.91 -24.96 14.46
C LEU A 166 20.25 -23.69 13.64
N PRO A 167 21.52 -23.24 13.62
CA PRO A 167 21.87 -21.87 13.27
C PRO A 167 21.72 -21.61 11.76
N SER A 168 20.87 -20.65 11.41
CA SER A 168 20.88 -20.02 10.09
C SER A 168 21.63 -18.69 10.20
N LEU A 169 22.95 -18.75 10.02
CA LEU A 169 23.80 -17.59 9.74
C LEU A 169 23.62 -17.21 8.26
N VAL A 170 22.91 -16.12 7.97
CA VAL A 170 23.10 -15.33 6.75
C VAL A 170 22.80 -13.86 7.10
N ASP A 171 23.86 -13.12 7.43
CA ASP A 171 23.90 -11.66 7.24
C ASP A 171 24.55 -11.45 5.87
N ASP A 172 23.82 -11.74 4.79
CA ASP A 172 24.20 -11.28 3.45
C ASP A 172 23.48 -9.97 3.19
N ARG A 173 24.24 -8.88 3.34
CA ARG A 173 23.88 -7.59 2.75
C ARG A 173 24.06 -7.75 1.24
N GLY A 174 23.05 -8.32 0.59
CA GLY A 174 22.95 -8.35 -0.88
C GLY A 174 23.10 -6.95 -1.47
N ASP A 175 23.44 -6.89 -2.76
CA ASP A 175 23.72 -5.63 -3.45
C ASP A 175 22.55 -4.65 -3.32
N VAL A 176 22.88 -3.41 -2.93
CA VAL A 176 21.91 -2.32 -2.77
C VAL A 176 21.45 -1.89 -4.16
N ILE A 177 20.27 -2.37 -4.59
CA ILE A 177 19.69 -2.02 -5.89
C ILE A 177 19.19 -0.57 -5.90
N ILE A 178 18.61 -0.11 -4.80
CA ILE A 178 17.97 1.22 -4.73
C ILE A 178 18.66 2.04 -3.62
N PRO A 179 19.47 3.07 -3.97
CA PRO A 179 19.98 3.99 -2.97
C PRO A 179 18.82 4.75 -2.32
N THR A 180 19.00 5.22 -1.08
CA THR A 180 17.97 5.94 -0.32
C THR A 180 17.41 7.09 -1.14
N ILE A 181 16.10 7.04 -1.44
CA ILE A 181 15.42 8.09 -2.20
C ILE A 181 15.42 9.37 -1.35
N PRO A 182 15.87 10.52 -1.90
CA PRO A 182 15.81 11.78 -1.17
C PRO A 182 14.39 12.10 -0.75
N VAL A 183 14.23 12.57 0.49
CA VAL A 183 12.93 12.88 1.07
C VAL A 183 12.17 13.90 0.21
N SER A 184 12.87 14.90 -0.34
CA SER A 184 12.30 15.89 -1.26
C SER A 184 11.72 15.30 -2.55
N THR A 185 12.37 14.29 -3.13
CA THR A 185 11.89 13.57 -4.33
C THR A 185 10.60 12.82 -4.02
N THR A 186 10.54 12.17 -2.87
CA THR A 186 9.32 11.53 -2.36
C THR A 186 8.19 12.54 -2.17
N PHE A 187 8.46 13.70 -1.57
CA PHE A 187 7.47 14.76 -1.37
C PHE A 187 6.97 15.33 -2.69
N GLY A 188 7.87 15.67 -3.61
CA GLY A 188 7.52 16.19 -4.93
C GLY A 188 6.68 15.18 -5.71
N ALA A 189 7.07 13.91 -5.67
CA ALA A 189 6.33 12.85 -6.34
C ALA A 189 4.94 12.65 -5.72
N ALA A 190 4.82 12.71 -4.39
CA ALA A 190 3.55 12.69 -3.69
C ALA A 190 2.65 13.85 -4.10
N ALA A 191 3.18 15.08 -4.10
CA ALA A 191 2.44 16.29 -4.46
C ALA A 191 1.93 16.25 -5.91
N LEU A 192 2.76 15.73 -6.84
CA LEU A 192 2.40 15.59 -8.25
C LEU A 192 1.48 14.39 -8.55
N ARG A 193 0.98 13.65 -7.55
CA ARG A 193 -0.06 12.65 -7.81
C ARG A 193 -1.36 13.32 -8.20
N VAL A 194 -2.04 12.77 -9.20
CA VAL A 194 -3.29 13.33 -9.75
C VAL A 194 -4.32 13.66 -8.67
N GLY A 195 -4.57 12.74 -7.74
CA GLY A 195 -5.51 12.98 -6.63
C GLY A 195 -5.10 14.15 -5.73
N ASN A 196 -3.80 14.34 -5.50
CA ASN A 196 -3.30 15.44 -4.67
C ASN A 196 -3.33 16.78 -5.42
N LEU A 197 -3.11 16.78 -6.73
CA LEU A 197 -3.28 17.96 -7.58
C LEU A 197 -4.75 18.42 -7.60
N PHE A 198 -5.69 17.48 -7.74
CA PHE A 198 -7.12 17.78 -7.62
C PHE A 198 -7.48 18.30 -6.23
N ALA A 199 -6.97 17.69 -5.17
CA ALA A 199 -7.21 18.15 -3.81
C ALA A 199 -6.66 19.57 -3.58
N ALA A 200 -5.46 19.88 -4.09
CA ALA A 200 -4.87 21.22 -4.00
C ALA A 200 -5.67 22.26 -4.81
N GLY A 201 -6.11 21.92 -6.02
CA GLY A 201 -6.99 22.79 -6.83
C GLY A 201 -8.34 23.04 -6.16
N PHE A 202 -8.94 21.99 -5.60
CA PHE A 202 -10.20 22.10 -4.85
C PHE A 202 -10.03 22.91 -3.56
N MET A 203 -8.89 22.75 -2.85
CA MET A 203 -8.55 23.59 -1.70
C MET A 203 -8.42 25.06 -2.08
N GLY A 204 -7.75 25.38 -3.19
CA GLY A 204 -7.64 26.75 -3.70
C GLY A 204 -9.00 27.36 -4.07
N LEU A 205 -9.85 26.57 -4.74
CA LEU A 205 -11.23 26.98 -5.06
C LEU A 205 -12.06 27.21 -3.80
N SER A 206 -11.94 26.32 -2.80
CA SER A 206 -12.63 26.45 -1.52
C SER A 206 -12.14 27.67 -0.73
N LEU A 207 -10.83 27.92 -0.67
CA LEU A 207 -10.26 29.12 -0.07
C LEU A 207 -10.81 30.39 -0.73
N TRP A 208 -10.94 30.39 -2.05
CA TRP A 208 -11.50 31.53 -2.79
C TRP A 208 -12.99 31.72 -2.52
N ALA A 209 -13.78 30.64 -2.50
CA ALA A 209 -15.24 30.71 -2.35
C ALA A 209 -15.71 30.93 -0.90
N THR A 210 -14.99 30.37 0.09
CA THR A 210 -15.45 30.27 1.49
C THR A 210 -14.45 30.81 2.52
N GLY A 211 -13.28 31.28 2.07
CA GLY A 211 -12.20 31.70 2.96
C GLY A 211 -11.54 30.54 3.72
N LEU A 212 -10.83 30.88 4.80
CA LEU A 212 -10.06 29.92 5.61
C LEU A 212 -10.94 28.86 6.30
N ALA A 213 -12.20 29.18 6.63
CA ALA A 213 -13.09 28.30 7.37
C ALA A 213 -13.50 27.06 6.56
N GLY A 214 -13.99 27.24 5.32
CA GLY A 214 -14.40 26.10 4.47
C GLY A 214 -13.22 25.29 3.91
N ALA A 215 -12.02 25.87 3.88
CA ALA A 215 -10.81 25.18 3.43
C ALA A 215 -10.17 24.27 4.48
N LEU A 216 -10.49 24.47 5.77
CA LEU A 216 -9.83 23.79 6.88
C LEU A 216 -10.03 22.26 6.88
N PRO A 217 -11.25 21.72 6.60
CA PRO A 217 -11.44 20.28 6.45
C PRO A 217 -10.66 19.68 5.27
N ILE A 218 -10.57 20.41 4.15
CA ILE A 218 -9.84 19.98 2.95
C ILE A 218 -8.33 19.94 3.24
N LEU A 219 -7.82 20.98 3.89
CA LEU A 219 -6.44 21.03 4.35
C LEU A 219 -6.11 19.85 5.27
N LEU A 220 -6.98 19.55 6.23
CA LEU A 220 -6.81 18.41 7.12
C LEU A 220 -6.77 17.08 6.34
N GLY A 221 -7.68 16.90 5.37
CA GLY A 221 -7.70 15.75 4.48
C GLY A 221 -6.41 15.59 3.68
N ILE A 222 -5.87 16.69 3.14
CA ILE A 222 -4.59 16.72 2.42
C ILE A 222 -3.44 16.33 3.34
N VAL A 223 -3.37 16.88 4.56
CA VAL A 223 -2.34 16.54 5.54
C VAL A 223 -2.36 15.05 5.86
N VAL A 224 -3.54 14.47 6.11
CA VAL A 224 -3.69 13.02 6.36
C VAL A 224 -3.26 12.20 5.14
N ALA A 225 -3.64 12.62 3.93
CA ALA A 225 -3.25 11.94 2.70
C ALA A 225 -1.73 11.98 2.45
N LEU A 226 -1.10 13.15 2.65
CA LEU A 226 0.35 13.34 2.54
C LEU A 226 1.11 12.53 3.58
N TRP A 227 0.61 12.47 4.83
CA TRP A 227 1.17 11.63 5.88
C TRP A 227 1.27 10.17 5.45
N GLY A 228 0.21 9.63 4.86
CA GLY A 228 0.20 8.27 4.36
C GLY A 228 1.14 8.01 3.18
N VAL A 229 1.64 9.04 2.49
CA VAL A 229 2.68 8.89 1.45
C VAL A 229 4.07 8.96 2.08
N ILE A 230 4.30 9.89 3.00
CA ILE A 230 5.57 10.03 3.73
C ILE A 230 5.91 8.71 4.42
N ASP A 231 4.97 8.15 5.18
CA ASP A 231 5.19 6.91 5.92
C ASP A 231 5.62 5.75 5.01
N ARG A 232 5.15 5.71 3.76
CA ARG A 232 5.47 4.64 2.80
C ARG A 232 6.81 4.80 2.08
N ALA A 233 7.36 6.00 2.03
CA ALA A 233 8.50 6.31 1.18
C ALA A 233 9.71 6.84 1.95
N PHE A 234 9.57 7.10 3.25
CA PHE A 234 10.68 7.46 4.12
C PHE A 234 11.60 6.26 4.37
N HIS A 235 12.91 6.48 4.24
CA HIS A 235 13.97 5.46 4.28
C HIS A 235 13.68 4.20 3.45
N TYR A 236 13.03 4.39 2.29
CA TYR A 236 12.83 3.30 1.35
C TYR A 236 14.19 2.77 0.88
N THR A 237 14.41 1.48 1.13
CA THR A 237 15.61 0.77 0.73
C THR A 237 15.22 -0.61 0.24
N ALA A 238 15.86 -1.06 -0.84
CA ALA A 238 15.67 -2.39 -1.37
C ALA A 238 17.02 -3.02 -1.64
N TRP A 239 17.17 -4.26 -1.18
CA TRP A 239 18.34 -5.10 -1.33
C TRP A 239 17.90 -6.41 -1.96
N PHE A 240 18.73 -6.94 -2.84
CA PHE A 240 18.48 -8.19 -3.51
C PHE A 240 19.60 -9.17 -3.26
N ASP A 241 19.21 -10.34 -2.79
CA ASP A 241 20.09 -11.41 -2.36
C ASP A 241 20.13 -12.55 -3.41
N GLY A 242 20.04 -12.19 -4.70
CA GLY A 242 19.98 -13.14 -5.83
C GLY A 242 18.67 -13.94 -5.98
N THR A 243 17.98 -14.20 -4.87
CA THR A 243 16.76 -15.04 -4.81
C THR A 243 15.57 -14.30 -4.21
N ASN A 244 15.84 -13.45 -3.22
CA ASN A 244 14.85 -12.71 -2.47
C ASN A 244 15.10 -11.21 -2.62
N LEU A 245 14.02 -10.47 -2.86
CA LEU A 245 14.00 -9.02 -2.82
C LEU A 245 13.48 -8.59 -1.44
N SER A 246 14.34 -7.95 -0.66
CA SER A 246 13.99 -7.45 0.64
C SER A 246 13.85 -5.93 0.59
N ILE A 247 12.70 -5.44 1.04
CA ILE A 247 12.33 -4.03 1.02
C ILE A 247 12.15 -3.58 2.46
N SER A 248 12.67 -2.40 2.80
CA SER A 248 12.43 -1.72 4.07
C SER A 248 11.90 -0.32 3.81
N TYR A 249 10.78 0.04 4.45
CA TYR A 249 10.18 1.37 4.33
C TYR A 249 9.45 1.78 5.61
N GLY A 250 9.40 3.08 5.93
CA GLY A 250 8.71 3.55 7.14
C GLY A 250 9.31 4.81 7.74
N LEU A 251 8.48 5.84 8.00
CA LEU A 251 8.87 6.94 8.90
C LEU A 251 8.48 6.61 10.34
N ALA A 252 7.21 6.25 10.52
CA ALA A 252 6.63 5.92 11.81
C ALA A 252 6.91 4.45 12.12
N ASP A 253 6.42 3.58 11.24
CA ASP A 253 6.54 2.13 11.39
C ASP A 253 7.46 1.58 10.29
N LEU A 254 8.68 1.17 10.67
CA LEU A 254 9.56 0.42 9.78
C LEU A 254 8.92 -0.93 9.44
N ARG A 255 8.60 -1.12 8.16
CA ARG A 255 8.11 -2.37 7.61
C ARG A 255 9.21 -2.98 6.77
N ARG A 256 9.58 -4.22 7.11
CA ARG A 256 10.46 -5.05 6.29
C ARG A 256 9.60 -6.09 5.60
N GLN A 257 9.79 -6.26 4.30
CA GLN A 257 9.10 -7.28 3.52
C GLN A 257 10.10 -8.00 2.65
N THR A 258 10.13 -9.32 2.72
CA THR A 258 10.94 -10.16 1.86
C THR A 258 10.04 -10.85 0.85
N ILE A 259 10.26 -10.56 -0.43
CA ILE A 259 9.51 -11.06 -1.57
C ILE A 259 10.43 -11.98 -2.36
N PRO A 260 10.17 -13.29 -2.41
CA PRO A 260 10.93 -14.18 -3.28
C PRO A 260 10.66 -13.83 -4.75
N VAL A 261 11.70 -13.61 -5.55
CA VAL A 261 11.54 -13.16 -6.95
C VAL A 261 10.85 -14.20 -7.82
N HIS A 262 11.01 -15.49 -7.51
CA HIS A 262 10.29 -16.57 -8.21
C HIS A 262 8.76 -16.50 -8.01
N ARG A 263 8.26 -15.84 -6.95
CA ARG A 263 6.81 -15.65 -6.70
C ARG A 263 6.24 -14.40 -7.36
N VAL A 264 7.06 -13.61 -8.04
CA VAL A 264 6.59 -12.45 -8.79
C VAL A 264 5.95 -12.96 -10.08
N HIS A 265 4.66 -12.68 -10.23
CA HIS A 265 3.86 -13.12 -11.38
C HIS A 265 3.72 -12.03 -12.44
N GLY A 266 3.84 -10.76 -12.04
CA GLY A 266 3.73 -9.65 -12.97
C GLY A 266 4.43 -8.41 -12.46
N VAL A 267 4.99 -7.65 -13.40
CA VAL A 267 5.70 -6.39 -13.16
C VAL A 267 5.02 -5.29 -13.95
N ARG A 268 4.82 -4.14 -13.31
CA ARG A 268 4.19 -2.96 -13.90
C ARG A 268 5.07 -1.75 -13.65
N VAL A 269 5.48 -1.08 -14.74
CA VAL A 269 6.28 0.14 -14.68
C VAL A 269 5.43 1.30 -15.22
N ILE A 270 5.26 2.35 -14.42
CA ILE A 270 4.35 3.46 -14.74
C ILE A 270 5.08 4.79 -14.60
N GLN A 271 4.88 5.67 -15.58
CA GLN A 271 5.16 7.11 -15.47
C GLN A 271 3.85 7.89 -15.50
N PRO A 272 3.38 8.39 -14.34
CA PRO A 272 2.23 9.27 -14.31
C PRO A 272 2.44 10.53 -15.14
N TRP A 273 1.36 11.09 -15.71
CA TRP A 273 1.44 12.26 -16.59
C TRP A 273 2.18 13.45 -15.93
N ALA A 274 1.86 13.74 -14.68
CA ALA A 274 2.48 14.85 -13.94
C ALA A 274 3.97 14.59 -13.61
N TRP A 275 4.40 13.32 -13.61
CA TRP A 275 5.79 12.92 -13.37
C TRP A 275 6.62 12.88 -14.66
N ARG A 276 6.02 13.20 -15.82
CA ARG A 276 6.77 13.29 -17.08
C ARG A 276 7.76 14.43 -17.09
N LEU A 277 7.41 15.57 -16.50
CA LEU A 277 8.29 16.73 -16.43
C LEU A 277 9.51 16.48 -15.53
N THR A 278 9.33 15.71 -14.47
CA THR A 278 10.39 15.39 -13.51
C THR A 278 11.17 14.11 -13.86
N GLY A 279 10.67 13.33 -14.82
CA GLY A 279 11.28 12.07 -15.22
C GLY A 279 11.15 10.95 -14.19
N TRP A 280 10.18 11.03 -13.27
CA TRP A 280 9.98 10.01 -12.23
C TRP A 280 9.14 8.83 -12.70
N TRP A 281 9.53 7.66 -12.22
CA TRP A 281 8.92 6.37 -12.52
C TRP A 281 8.59 5.62 -11.23
N ARG A 282 7.67 4.66 -11.36
CA ARG A 282 7.26 3.76 -10.29
C ARG A 282 7.22 2.33 -10.80
N VAL A 283 7.59 1.37 -9.96
CA VAL A 283 7.47 -0.06 -10.24
C VAL A 283 6.58 -0.73 -9.19
N GLU A 284 5.60 -1.49 -9.67
CA GLU A 284 4.66 -2.28 -8.89
C GLU A 284 4.74 -3.75 -9.34
N CYS A 285 4.45 -4.69 -8.45
CA CYS A 285 4.43 -6.11 -8.79
C CYS A 285 3.23 -6.83 -8.20
N SER A 286 2.78 -7.87 -8.91
CA SER A 286 1.82 -8.85 -8.40
C SER A 286 2.61 -10.07 -7.91
N VAL A 287 2.40 -10.46 -6.66
CA VAL A 287 3.09 -11.59 -6.02
C VAL A 287 2.05 -12.61 -5.59
N ALA A 288 2.29 -13.89 -5.90
CA ALA A 288 1.39 -14.95 -5.45
C ALA A 288 1.36 -15.06 -3.91
N GLY A 289 0.15 -15.13 -3.37
CA GLY A 289 -0.08 -15.25 -1.93
C GLY A 289 0.15 -13.96 -1.14
N TYR A 290 0.24 -12.80 -1.80
CA TYR A 290 0.18 -11.47 -1.18
C TYR A 290 -0.97 -10.67 -1.82
N GLY A 291 -1.74 -9.90 -1.04
CA GLY A 291 -2.83 -9.06 -1.57
C GLY A 291 -4.22 -9.70 -1.60
N GLN A 292 -4.48 -10.76 -0.83
CA GLN A 292 -5.85 -11.28 -0.65
C GLN A 292 -6.61 -10.45 0.37
N GLY A 293 -7.21 -9.36 -0.11
CA GLY A 293 -8.16 -8.55 0.65
C GLY A 293 -8.44 -7.22 -0.04
N ASP A 294 -9.72 -6.83 -0.09
CA ASP A 294 -10.24 -5.60 -0.74
C ASP A 294 -9.68 -4.28 -0.16
N LYS A 295 -8.79 -4.37 0.84
CA LYS A 295 -8.14 -3.25 1.54
C LYS A 295 -6.61 -3.28 1.49
N GLU A 296 -5.99 -4.29 0.86
CA GLU A 296 -4.53 -4.38 0.79
C GLU A 296 -3.99 -3.55 -0.39
N LYS A 297 -3.08 -2.63 -0.05
CA LYS A 297 -2.47 -1.71 -1.00
C LYS A 297 -1.49 -2.48 -1.89
N PRO A 298 -1.35 -2.11 -3.18
CA PRO A 298 -0.47 -2.80 -4.11
C PRO A 298 0.98 -2.83 -3.64
N THR A 299 1.67 -3.96 -3.87
CA THR A 299 3.07 -4.17 -3.51
C THR A 299 3.97 -3.31 -4.39
N GLN A 300 4.25 -2.11 -3.91
CA GLN A 300 5.05 -1.09 -4.59
C GLN A 300 6.54 -1.32 -4.30
N ILE A 301 7.32 -1.68 -5.32
CA ILE A 301 8.76 -2.01 -5.21
C ILE A 301 9.65 -0.80 -5.49
N LEU A 302 9.20 0.13 -6.32
CA LEU A 302 9.90 1.39 -6.48
C LEU A 302 8.86 2.49 -6.32
N PRO A 303 8.81 3.20 -5.17
CA PRO A 303 7.78 4.18 -4.96
C PRO A 303 7.92 5.38 -5.89
N VAL A 304 9.17 5.80 -6.09
CA VAL A 304 9.62 6.88 -6.95
C VAL A 304 11.07 6.59 -7.31
N GLY A 305 11.45 6.66 -8.58
CA GLY A 305 12.85 6.57 -8.98
C GLY A 305 13.10 7.13 -10.37
N SER A 306 14.36 7.10 -10.79
CA SER A 306 14.75 7.44 -12.15
C SER A 306 14.31 6.36 -13.14
N TYR A 307 14.35 6.70 -14.43
CA TYR A 307 14.11 5.74 -15.50
C TYR A 307 15.04 4.52 -15.42
N GLU A 308 16.33 4.75 -15.19
CA GLU A 308 17.34 3.69 -15.10
C GLU A 308 17.07 2.75 -13.93
N GLN A 309 16.72 3.30 -12.76
CA GLN A 309 16.33 2.50 -11.58
C GLN A 309 15.08 1.67 -11.86
N ALA A 310 14.07 2.27 -12.50
CA ALA A 310 12.85 1.56 -12.84
C ALA A 310 13.10 0.40 -13.82
N CYS A 311 13.90 0.63 -14.87
CA CYS A 311 14.28 -0.42 -15.82
C CYS A 311 15.13 -1.51 -15.16
N HIS A 312 16.07 -1.14 -14.29
CA HIS A 312 16.92 -2.11 -13.58
C HIS A 312 16.10 -3.01 -12.65
N VAL A 313 15.20 -2.43 -11.85
CA VAL A 313 14.29 -3.18 -10.97
C VAL A 313 13.34 -4.06 -11.80
N ALA A 314 12.77 -3.53 -12.88
CA ALA A 314 11.87 -4.29 -13.74
C ALA A 314 12.56 -5.47 -14.42
N ARG A 315 13.81 -5.30 -14.85
CA ARG A 315 14.63 -6.36 -15.44
C ARG A 315 14.82 -7.54 -14.46
N ILE A 316 15.15 -7.25 -13.21
CA ILE A 316 15.34 -8.26 -12.15
C ILE A 316 14.03 -8.98 -11.84
N LEU A 317 12.94 -8.24 -11.66
CA LEU A 317 11.64 -8.81 -11.31
C LEU A 317 11.00 -9.62 -12.43
N ALA A 318 11.18 -9.19 -13.68
CA ALA A 318 10.72 -9.93 -14.86
C ALA A 318 11.71 -11.04 -15.29
N LYS A 319 12.77 -11.26 -14.50
CA LYS A 319 13.76 -12.32 -14.65
C LYS A 319 14.44 -12.33 -16.03
N PHE A 320 14.72 -11.15 -16.60
CA PHE A 320 15.47 -11.06 -17.86
C PHE A 320 16.92 -11.49 -17.62
N GLY A 321 17.43 -12.38 -18.47
CA GLY A 321 18.82 -12.81 -18.43
C GLY A 321 19.81 -11.65 -18.70
N PRO A 322 21.11 -11.80 -18.37
CA PRO A 322 22.14 -10.77 -18.62
C PRO A 322 22.27 -10.36 -20.10
N ASP A 323 22.03 -11.30 -21.01
CA ASP A 323 22.16 -11.11 -22.46
C ASP A 323 20.81 -10.84 -23.16
N GLU A 324 19.69 -10.90 -22.44
CA GLU A 324 18.38 -10.60 -23.02
C GLU A 324 18.19 -9.10 -23.21
N ASP A 325 17.74 -8.69 -24.40
CA ASP A 325 17.47 -7.30 -24.72
C ASP A 325 16.21 -6.82 -23.99
N PHE A 326 16.37 -5.91 -23.03
CA PHE A 326 15.27 -5.29 -22.30
C PHE A 326 14.57 -4.16 -23.11
N SER A 327 15.12 -3.75 -24.27
CA SER A 327 14.53 -2.68 -25.10
C SER A 327 13.12 -2.99 -25.61
N VAL A 328 12.78 -4.29 -25.69
CA VAL A 328 11.43 -4.79 -26.03
C VAL A 328 10.39 -4.47 -24.95
N ALA A 329 10.84 -4.16 -23.73
CA ALA A 329 10.02 -3.79 -22.59
C ALA A 329 10.25 -2.34 -22.13
N ASP A 330 10.76 -1.47 -23.02
CA ASP A 330 11.01 -0.06 -22.69
C ASP A 330 9.71 0.63 -22.25
N PRO A 331 9.63 1.13 -21.01
CA PRO A 331 8.45 1.86 -20.52
C PRO A 331 8.09 3.11 -21.33
N ARG A 332 8.97 3.60 -22.21
CA ARG A 332 8.73 4.79 -23.05
C ARG A 332 7.87 4.48 -24.28
N GLY A 333 7.79 3.22 -24.71
CA GLY A 333 7.01 2.77 -25.84
C GLY A 333 7.55 1.47 -26.44
N ALA A 334 6.71 0.78 -27.20
CA ALA A 334 7.09 -0.48 -27.84
C ALA A 334 8.07 -0.25 -29.01
N THR A 335 9.17 -0.99 -29.03
CA THR A 335 10.20 -0.91 -30.09
C THR A 335 9.90 -1.87 -31.25
N ALA A 336 9.52 -3.12 -30.96
CA ALA A 336 9.24 -4.16 -31.95
C ALA A 336 8.01 -4.99 -31.53
N PRO A 337 6.79 -4.39 -31.56
CA PRO A 337 5.59 -5.07 -31.09
C PRO A 337 5.14 -6.18 -32.05
N THR A 338 4.62 -7.27 -31.48
CA THR A 338 4.00 -8.37 -32.25
C THR A 338 2.64 -7.97 -32.79
N TYR A 339 1.84 -7.30 -31.97
CA TYR A 339 0.51 -6.81 -32.32
C TYR A 339 0.35 -5.34 -31.91
N VAL A 340 -0.34 -4.57 -32.77
CA VAL A 340 -0.64 -3.14 -32.54
C VAL A 340 -2.10 -2.87 -32.85
N SER A 341 -2.68 -1.85 -32.23
CA SER A 341 -4.05 -1.47 -32.54
C SER A 341 -4.16 -0.90 -33.98
N PRO A 342 -5.11 -1.38 -34.80
CA PRO A 342 -5.25 -0.92 -36.19
C PRO A 342 -5.72 0.54 -36.25
N LYS A 343 -5.57 1.20 -37.41
CA LYS A 343 -5.96 2.61 -37.60
C LYS A 343 -7.40 2.93 -37.19
N ARG A 344 -8.33 1.99 -37.40
CA ARG A 344 -9.75 2.10 -37.03
C ARG A 344 -10.00 2.13 -35.51
N ALA A 345 -9.04 1.69 -34.70
CA ALA A 345 -9.11 1.78 -33.25
C ALA A 345 -9.09 3.23 -32.72
N ILE A 346 -8.89 4.23 -33.59
CA ILE A 346 -9.07 5.65 -33.23
C ILE A 346 -10.46 5.95 -32.67
N TRP A 347 -11.50 5.22 -33.07
CA TRP A 347 -12.86 5.43 -32.57
C TRP A 347 -13.07 4.86 -31.16
N ALA A 348 -12.32 3.82 -30.79
CA ALA A 348 -12.37 3.22 -29.47
C ALA A 348 -11.38 3.86 -28.49
N SER A 349 -10.22 4.31 -28.98
CA SER A 349 -9.14 4.88 -28.15
C SER A 349 -8.38 5.96 -28.92
N PRO A 350 -9.00 7.14 -29.14
CA PRO A 350 -8.44 8.19 -29.99
C PRO A 350 -7.08 8.71 -29.49
N LEU A 351 -6.92 8.73 -28.17
CA LEU A 351 -5.72 9.28 -27.52
C LEU A 351 -4.64 8.23 -27.33
N ASP A 352 -4.99 6.94 -27.26
CA ASP A 352 -4.07 5.90 -26.80
C ASP A 352 -3.67 4.88 -27.87
N ARG A 353 -4.35 4.88 -29.03
CA ARG A 353 -4.13 3.95 -30.14
C ARG A 353 -2.64 3.71 -30.46
N ASP A 354 -1.86 4.77 -30.63
CA ASP A 354 -0.45 4.67 -31.06
C ASP A 354 0.50 4.18 -29.98
N GLN A 355 0.01 3.97 -28.76
CA GLN A 355 0.80 3.49 -27.62
C GLN A 355 0.35 2.10 -27.17
N GLN A 356 -0.74 1.57 -27.73
CA GLN A 356 -1.29 0.25 -27.44
C GLN A 356 -0.59 -0.81 -28.28
N ALA A 357 0.15 -1.69 -27.61
CA ALA A 357 0.87 -2.77 -28.27
C ALA A 357 1.04 -3.99 -27.37
N VAL A 358 1.07 -5.17 -28.00
CA VAL A 358 1.37 -6.46 -27.35
C VAL A 358 2.62 -7.03 -27.99
N THR A 359 3.59 -7.43 -27.18
CA THR A 359 4.84 -8.07 -27.60
C THR A 359 4.97 -9.41 -26.91
N LEU A 360 5.22 -10.48 -27.67
CA LEU A 360 5.50 -11.81 -27.16
C LEU A 360 6.98 -12.12 -27.39
N THR A 361 7.75 -12.33 -26.33
CA THR A 361 9.19 -12.61 -26.43
C THR A 361 9.70 -13.41 -25.23
N GLY A 362 10.60 -14.37 -25.48
CA GLY A 362 11.28 -15.14 -24.41
C GLY A 362 10.35 -15.77 -23.37
N GLY A 363 9.19 -16.29 -23.77
CA GLY A 363 8.21 -16.86 -22.84
C GLY A 363 7.48 -15.83 -21.96
N ARG A 364 7.51 -14.54 -22.34
CA ARG A 364 6.84 -13.43 -21.66
C ARG A 364 5.88 -12.71 -22.60
N ALA A 365 4.77 -12.25 -22.06
CA ALA A 365 3.93 -11.24 -22.67
C ALA A 365 4.29 -9.87 -22.10
N ILE A 366 4.37 -8.88 -22.98
CA ILE A 366 4.60 -7.48 -22.64
C ILE A 366 3.50 -6.64 -23.29
N THR A 367 2.82 -5.80 -22.51
CA THR A 367 1.84 -4.84 -23.04
C THR A 367 2.30 -3.43 -22.75
N HIS A 368 2.22 -2.58 -23.77
CA HIS A 368 2.40 -1.15 -23.65
C HIS A 368 1.05 -0.47 -23.78
N GLU A 369 0.81 0.53 -22.94
CA GLU A 369 -0.39 1.35 -22.98
C GLU A 369 -0.11 2.76 -22.44
N GLY A 370 -0.99 3.70 -22.78
CA GLY A 370 -1.11 4.97 -22.10
C GLY A 370 -0.31 6.15 -22.68
N ARG A 371 -0.99 6.96 -23.49
CA ARG A 371 -0.52 8.30 -23.90
C ARG A 371 -0.60 9.28 -22.76
N PHE A 372 -1.55 9.17 -21.83
CA PHE A 372 -1.60 10.05 -20.65
C PHE A 372 -0.59 9.63 -19.59
N HIS A 373 -0.57 8.36 -19.21
CA HIS A 373 0.40 7.79 -18.28
C HIS A 373 1.12 6.69 -19.02
N ARG A 374 2.44 6.75 -19.16
CA ARG A 374 3.14 5.66 -19.85
C ARG A 374 3.18 4.44 -18.96
N GLU A 375 2.87 3.30 -19.53
CA GLU A 375 2.83 2.07 -18.78
C GLU A 375 3.31 0.89 -19.62
N VAL A 376 4.16 0.07 -19.01
CA VAL A 376 4.52 -1.25 -19.52
C VAL A 376 4.25 -2.30 -18.45
N LYS A 377 3.66 -3.42 -18.87
CA LYS A 377 3.36 -4.57 -18.01
C LYS A 377 4.05 -5.79 -18.59
N ILE A 378 4.70 -6.56 -17.75
CA ILE A 378 5.49 -7.73 -18.13
C ILE A 378 5.02 -8.91 -17.27
N VAL A 379 4.65 -10.00 -17.92
CA VAL A 379 4.19 -11.22 -17.28
C VAL A 379 4.75 -12.43 -18.03
N GLU A 380 5.25 -13.44 -17.33
CA GLU A 380 5.58 -14.71 -17.98
C GLU A 380 4.29 -15.39 -18.45
N LEU A 381 4.33 -16.04 -19.61
CA LEU A 381 3.16 -16.70 -20.20
C LEU A 381 2.58 -17.78 -19.29
N SER A 382 3.43 -18.43 -18.48
CA SER A 382 3.08 -19.41 -17.45
C SER A 382 2.16 -18.87 -16.34
N HIS A 383 2.23 -17.57 -16.03
CA HIS A 383 1.45 -16.95 -14.96
C HIS A 383 0.06 -16.49 -15.40
N ILE A 384 -0.25 -16.56 -16.70
CA ILE A 384 -1.58 -16.24 -17.23
C ILE A 384 -2.51 -17.42 -16.93
N GLN A 385 -3.58 -17.19 -16.17
CA GLN A 385 -4.52 -18.23 -15.73
C GLN A 385 -5.64 -18.44 -16.75
N GLU A 386 -6.25 -17.36 -17.21
CA GLU A 386 -7.35 -17.38 -18.16
C GLU A 386 -7.16 -16.28 -19.23
N LEU A 387 -7.77 -16.48 -20.39
CA LEU A 387 -7.79 -15.53 -21.50
C LEU A 387 -9.24 -15.20 -21.81
N THR A 388 -9.61 -13.93 -21.66
CA THR A 388 -10.96 -13.45 -21.99
C THR A 388 -10.91 -12.55 -23.22
N VAL A 389 -11.57 -12.93 -24.31
CA VAL A 389 -11.77 -12.04 -25.47
C VAL A 389 -13.05 -11.23 -25.26
N LYS A 390 -12.92 -9.90 -25.19
CA LYS A 390 -14.06 -8.97 -25.05
C LYS A 390 -14.31 -8.22 -26.34
N ARG A 391 -15.54 -8.36 -26.86
CA ARG A 391 -16.03 -7.65 -28.04
C ARG A 391 -17.42 -7.08 -27.76
N GLY A 392 -17.47 -5.88 -27.18
CA GLY A 392 -18.73 -5.17 -26.95
C GLY A 392 -19.37 -4.66 -28.26
N PRO A 393 -20.60 -4.11 -28.22
CA PRO A 393 -21.33 -3.71 -29.44
C PRO A 393 -20.57 -2.74 -30.35
N LEU A 394 -19.90 -1.73 -29.77
CA LEU A 394 -19.10 -0.77 -30.53
C LEU A 394 -17.85 -1.41 -31.14
N ASN A 395 -17.17 -2.27 -30.37
CA ASN A 395 -16.02 -3.02 -30.87
C ASN A 395 -16.42 -4.00 -31.97
N GLN A 396 -17.62 -4.57 -31.90
CA GLN A 396 -18.16 -5.40 -32.97
C GLN A 396 -18.37 -4.61 -34.26
N ALA A 397 -18.96 -3.41 -34.16
CA ALA A 397 -19.18 -2.53 -35.30
C ALA A 397 -17.88 -2.06 -35.97
N TRP A 398 -16.80 -1.88 -35.21
CA TRP A 398 -15.49 -1.44 -35.73
C TRP A 398 -14.50 -2.58 -35.97
N ASP A 399 -14.93 -3.83 -35.85
CA ASP A 399 -14.08 -5.02 -36.00
C ASP A 399 -12.83 -4.99 -35.11
N LEU A 400 -13.06 -4.72 -33.82
CA LEU A 400 -12.04 -4.68 -32.77
C LEU A 400 -12.37 -5.69 -31.68
N ALA A 401 -11.34 -6.15 -30.97
CA ALA A 401 -11.50 -6.96 -29.77
C ALA A 401 -10.38 -6.64 -28.77
N THR A 402 -10.68 -6.86 -27.49
CA THR A 402 -9.70 -6.72 -26.40
C THR A 402 -9.46 -8.09 -25.78
N VAL A 403 -8.20 -8.52 -25.74
CA VAL A 403 -7.81 -9.79 -25.10
C VAL A 403 -7.32 -9.48 -23.69
N ARG A 404 -8.09 -9.85 -22.66
CA ARG A 404 -7.69 -9.71 -21.26
C ARG A 404 -6.92 -10.93 -20.81
N PHE A 405 -5.77 -10.71 -20.18
CA PHE A 405 -5.00 -11.74 -19.51
C PHE A 405 -5.42 -11.73 -18.04
N ASP A 406 -6.10 -12.79 -17.62
CA ASP A 406 -6.56 -12.95 -16.25
C ASP A 406 -5.40 -13.53 -15.42
N LEU A 407 -4.96 -12.74 -14.43
CA LEU A 407 -3.78 -12.96 -13.61
C LEU A 407 -4.19 -13.15 -12.15
N VAL A 408 -3.24 -13.58 -11.31
CA VAL A 408 -3.41 -13.57 -9.86
C VAL A 408 -3.79 -12.16 -9.35
N PRO A 409 -4.63 -12.05 -8.31
CA PRO A 409 -5.01 -10.76 -7.75
C PRO A 409 -3.80 -9.90 -7.41
N GLY A 410 -3.78 -8.65 -7.87
CA GLY A 410 -2.68 -7.73 -7.63
C GLY A 410 -2.75 -6.44 -8.46
N PRO A 411 -1.74 -5.54 -8.33
CA PRO A 411 -1.69 -4.26 -9.06
C PRO A 411 -1.58 -4.39 -10.57
N VAL A 412 -1.09 -5.53 -11.06
CA VAL A 412 -0.83 -5.77 -12.47
C VAL A 412 -2.05 -6.43 -13.09
N SER A 413 -2.77 -5.67 -13.91
CA SER A 413 -3.86 -6.17 -14.77
C SER A 413 -3.47 -5.93 -16.22
N MET A 414 -3.57 -6.94 -17.07
CA MET A 414 -2.94 -6.90 -18.39
C MET A 414 -3.94 -7.24 -19.49
N ALA A 415 -3.89 -6.50 -20.60
CA ALA A 415 -4.76 -6.74 -21.74
C ALA A 415 -4.15 -6.21 -23.05
N GLY A 416 -4.38 -6.92 -24.14
CA GLY A 416 -4.21 -6.41 -25.50
C GLY A 416 -5.44 -5.60 -25.90
N HIS A 417 -5.35 -4.28 -25.81
CA HIS A 417 -6.47 -3.37 -26.06
C HIS A 417 -6.71 -3.10 -27.56
N ASN A 418 -7.98 -3.13 -27.95
CA ASN A 418 -8.46 -2.70 -29.28
C ASN A 418 -7.64 -3.27 -30.45
N LEU A 419 -7.30 -4.55 -30.40
CA LEU A 419 -6.68 -5.26 -31.51
C LEU A 419 -7.70 -5.50 -32.62
N SER A 420 -7.25 -5.82 -33.83
CA SER A 420 -8.17 -6.34 -34.85
C SER A 420 -8.79 -7.66 -34.35
N THR A 421 -10.00 -7.98 -34.79
CA THR A 421 -10.65 -9.24 -34.37
C THR A 421 -9.78 -10.45 -34.72
N GLU A 422 -9.15 -10.44 -35.89
CA GLU A 422 -8.23 -11.49 -36.35
C GLU A 422 -7.01 -11.61 -35.42
N ASP A 423 -6.29 -10.51 -35.18
CA ASP A 423 -5.12 -10.48 -34.29
C ASP A 423 -5.48 -10.92 -32.87
N ALA A 424 -6.67 -10.55 -32.37
CA ALA A 424 -7.11 -10.91 -31.03
C ALA A 424 -7.34 -12.42 -30.89
N PHE A 425 -7.93 -13.07 -31.90
CA PHE A 425 -8.10 -14.52 -31.90
C PHE A 425 -6.78 -15.24 -32.12
N GLU A 426 -5.93 -14.74 -33.03
CA GLU A 426 -4.59 -15.30 -33.25
C GLU A 426 -3.74 -15.23 -31.97
N LEU A 427 -3.69 -14.07 -31.32
CA LEU A 427 -3.02 -13.90 -30.04
C LEU A 427 -3.55 -14.88 -28.99
N THR A 428 -4.86 -15.06 -28.91
CA THR A 428 -5.49 -16.00 -27.97
C THR A 428 -5.09 -17.44 -28.26
N ASP A 429 -5.04 -17.84 -29.54
CA ASP A 429 -4.65 -19.17 -29.95
C ASP A 429 -3.15 -19.45 -29.72
N LEU A 430 -2.28 -18.47 -29.99
CA LEU A 430 -0.85 -18.55 -29.65
C LEU A 430 -0.65 -18.71 -28.15
N LEU A 431 -1.35 -17.89 -27.36
CA LEU A 431 -1.27 -17.95 -25.91
C LEU A 431 -1.86 -19.25 -25.34
N ARG A 432 -2.83 -19.89 -26.01
CA ARG A 432 -3.39 -21.18 -25.60
C ARG A 432 -2.46 -22.35 -25.93
N LYS A 433 -1.67 -22.26 -27.00
CA LYS A 433 -0.68 -23.28 -27.40
C LYS A 433 0.58 -23.31 -26.53
N ARG A 434 0.69 -22.44 -25.53
CA ARG A 434 1.83 -22.39 -24.62
C ARG A 434 1.94 -23.65 -23.77
N GLU A 435 3.16 -24.07 -23.48
CA GLU A 435 3.42 -25.07 -22.44
C GLU A 435 3.22 -24.41 -21.07
N LEU A 436 2.28 -24.93 -20.28
CA LEU A 436 2.13 -24.53 -18.88
C LEU A 436 3.19 -25.27 -18.05
N PRO A 437 3.79 -24.62 -17.03
CA PRO A 437 4.66 -25.33 -16.09
C PRO A 437 3.87 -26.48 -15.43
N ALA A 438 4.54 -27.61 -15.21
CA ALA A 438 3.94 -28.73 -14.48
C ALA A 438 3.46 -28.25 -13.10
N LEU A 439 2.21 -28.57 -12.78
CA LEU A 439 1.53 -28.19 -11.53
C LEU A 439 2.25 -28.69 -10.28
#